data_AF-A0A9D8WPC3-F1
#
_entry.id   AF-A0A9D8WPC3-F1
#
_cell.length_a   1.000
_cell.length_b   1.000
_cell.length_c   1.000
_cell.angle_alpha   90.00
_cell.angle_beta   90.00
_cell.angle_gamma   90.00
#
_symmetry.space_group_name_H-M   'P 1'
#
loop_
_entity.id
_entity.type
_entity.pdbx_description
1 polymer ?
#
loop_
_entity_poly.entity_id
_entity_poly.type
_entity_poly.pdbx_seq_one_letter_code
_entity_poly.pdbx_strand_id
1 'polypeptide(L)'
;GQMAPTTLLGQKTATCPYGRVPDLHGYPLKMPEIAAQLEGTCFVTRQSVDTVGHILKAKKAIRKAFEANMACKGSCLVEITSTCNSGWKMSPAKANKWMVENMFPFYPQGDLKDTI
;
A
#
# COMPACT_ATOMS: atom_id res chain seq x y z
N GLY A 1 -5.70 1.03 15.62
CA GLY A 1 -5.21 -0.35 15.38
C GLY A 1 -3.89 -0.55 16.09
N GLN A 2 -3.36 -1.77 16.10
CA GLN A 2 -1.98 -2.05 16.50
C GLN A 2 -0.99 -1.55 15.43
N MET A 3 0.28 -1.37 15.80
CA MET A 3 1.34 -1.04 14.85
C MET A 3 1.50 -2.17 13.83
N ALA A 4 1.61 -1.79 12.55
CA ALA A 4 1.86 -2.68 11.44
C ALA A 4 3.19 -2.31 10.75
N PRO A 5 3.78 -3.20 9.93
CA PRO A 5 4.99 -2.88 9.18
C PRO A 5 4.87 -1.63 8.30
N THR A 6 3.66 -1.29 7.86
CA THR A 6 3.34 -0.12 7.03
C THR A 6 2.95 1.14 7.82
N THR A 7 2.97 1.10 9.16
CA THR A 7 2.74 2.29 10.00
C THR A 7 3.85 3.30 9.78
N LEU A 8 3.51 4.55 9.44
CA LEU A 8 4.46 5.62 9.15
C LEU A 8 5.23 6.05 10.41
N LEU A 9 6.39 6.69 10.21
CA LEU A 9 7.11 7.35 11.28
C LEU A 9 6.24 8.43 11.94
N GLY A 10 6.29 8.53 13.26
CA GLY A 10 5.46 9.45 14.05
C GLY A 10 3.98 9.08 14.14
N GLN A 11 3.48 8.11 13.35
CA GLN A 11 2.08 7.70 13.40
C GLN A 11 1.79 6.95 14.70
N LYS A 12 0.80 7.43 15.45
CA LYS A 12 0.37 6.84 16.72
C LYS A 12 -0.53 5.63 16.49
N THR A 13 -0.29 4.56 17.24
CA THR A 13 -1.12 3.35 17.25
C THR A 13 -1.33 2.88 18.69
N ALA A 14 -2.07 1.79 18.91
CA ALA A 14 -2.30 1.25 20.24
C ALA A 14 -1.01 0.71 20.89
N THR A 15 -0.09 0.10 20.13
CA THR A 15 1.20 -0.39 20.63
C THR A 15 2.34 0.61 20.52
N CYS A 16 2.19 1.71 19.76
CA CYS A 16 3.12 2.85 19.78
C CYS A 16 2.36 4.17 20.07
N PRO A 17 1.95 4.42 21.33
CA PRO A 17 1.10 5.56 21.69
C PRO A 17 1.79 6.92 21.47
N TYR A 18 3.12 6.96 21.52
CA TYR A 18 3.94 8.15 21.26
C TYR A 18 4.36 8.29 19.79
N GLY A 19 3.91 7.37 18.92
CA GLY A 19 4.28 7.32 17.52
C GLY A 19 5.40 6.33 17.23
N ARG A 20 5.50 5.88 15.97
CA ARG A 20 6.60 5.03 15.53
C ARG A 20 7.92 5.80 15.50
N VAL A 21 8.93 5.26 16.17
CA VAL A 21 10.32 5.77 16.22
C VAL A 21 11.25 4.74 15.57
N PRO A 22 12.15 5.13 14.63
CA PRO A 22 13.03 4.20 13.94
C PRO A 22 13.93 3.36 14.87
N ASP A 23 14.51 3.99 15.89
CA ASP A 23 15.50 3.33 16.76
C ASP A 23 14.89 2.18 17.58
N LEU A 24 13.60 2.26 17.87
CA LEU A 24 12.87 1.25 18.67
C LEU A 24 12.04 0.30 17.80
N HIS A 25 11.42 0.81 16.73
CA HIS A 25 10.41 0.07 15.94
C HIS A 25 10.86 -0.23 14.50
N GLY A 26 12.05 0.22 14.11
CA GLY A 26 12.52 0.17 12.72
C GLY A 26 11.76 1.09 11.78
N TYR A 27 12.19 1.11 10.52
CA TYR A 27 11.56 1.89 9.45
C TYR A 27 10.33 1.19 8.85
N PRO A 28 9.34 1.93 8.34
CA PRO A 28 8.20 1.35 7.65
C PRO A 28 8.64 0.58 6.41
N LEU A 29 8.07 -0.61 6.22
CA LEU A 29 8.40 -1.47 5.09
C LEU A 29 7.62 -1.10 3.85
N LYS A 30 8.29 -1.13 2.70
CA LYS A 30 7.71 -0.93 1.38
C LYS A 30 7.66 -2.28 0.66
N MET A 31 6.60 -3.05 0.91
CA MET A 31 6.49 -4.44 0.46
C MET A 31 6.55 -4.61 -1.07
N PRO A 32 5.89 -3.76 -1.89
CA PRO A 32 5.99 -3.81 -3.34
C PRO A 32 7.42 -3.64 -3.86
N GLU A 33 8.22 -2.76 -3.27
CA GLU A 33 9.59 -2.49 -3.68
C GLU A 33 10.47 -3.72 -3.44
N ILE A 34 10.27 -4.43 -2.33
CA ILE A 34 10.94 -5.70 -2.04
C ILE A 34 10.47 -6.77 -3.04
N ALA A 35 9.16 -6.90 -3.26
CA ALA A 35 8.62 -7.91 -4.17
C ALA A 35 9.00 -7.69 -5.63
N ALA A 36 9.19 -6.43 -6.06
CA ALA A 36 9.62 -6.08 -7.40
C ALA A 36 11.04 -6.60 -7.72
N GLN A 37 11.89 -6.78 -6.70
CA GLN A 37 13.25 -7.31 -6.86
C GLN A 37 13.29 -8.85 -6.97
N LEU A 38 12.21 -9.55 -6.62
CA LEU A 38 12.17 -11.02 -6.68
C LEU A 38 12.10 -11.49 -8.14
N GLU A 39 12.91 -12.49 -8.50
CA GLU A 39 12.96 -13.00 -9.88
C GLU A 39 11.63 -13.60 -10.34
N GLY A 40 10.90 -14.27 -9.44
CA GLY A 40 9.64 -14.93 -9.75
C GLY A 40 8.40 -14.03 -9.88
N THR A 41 8.52 -12.72 -9.63
CA THR A 41 7.39 -11.79 -9.79
C THR A 41 7.29 -11.26 -11.22
N CYS A 42 6.10 -11.26 -11.81
CA CYS A 42 5.88 -10.69 -13.16
C CYS A 42 5.11 -9.36 -13.12
N PHE A 43 4.37 -9.10 -12.05
CA PHE A 43 3.63 -7.85 -11.88
C PHE A 43 3.56 -7.42 -10.43
N VAL A 44 4.03 -6.22 -10.15
CA VAL A 44 4.02 -5.63 -8.82
C VAL A 44 3.56 -4.19 -8.92
N THR A 45 2.49 -3.85 -8.20
CA THR A 45 1.85 -2.54 -8.31
C THR A 45 1.28 -2.09 -6.98
N ARG A 46 1.28 -0.77 -6.78
CA ARG A 46 0.63 -0.09 -5.66
C ARG A 46 -0.50 0.78 -6.20
N GLN A 47 -1.71 0.52 -5.75
CA GLN A 47 -2.91 1.25 -6.17
C GLN A 47 -3.65 1.80 -4.94
N SER A 48 -4.61 2.68 -5.17
CA SER A 48 -5.47 3.23 -4.11
C SER A 48 -6.94 3.18 -4.52
N VAL A 49 -7.83 3.50 -3.58
CA VAL A 49 -9.29 3.45 -3.79
C VAL A 49 -10.00 4.69 -3.24
N ASP A 50 -9.28 5.80 -3.08
CA ASP A 50 -9.79 7.07 -2.54
C ASP A 50 -10.65 7.88 -3.53
N THR A 51 -10.46 7.67 -4.84
CA THR A 51 -11.26 8.29 -5.91
C THR A 51 -11.79 7.26 -6.88
N VAL A 52 -12.84 7.60 -7.64
CA VAL A 52 -13.37 6.74 -8.71
C VAL A 52 -12.29 6.39 -9.74
N GLY A 53 -11.42 7.35 -10.09
CA GLY A 53 -10.30 7.10 -11.00
C GLY A 53 -9.32 6.05 -10.46
N HIS A 54 -8.98 6.14 -9.17
CA HIS A 54 -8.12 5.15 -8.52
C HIS A 54 -8.80 3.78 -8.38
N ILE A 55 -10.10 3.73 -8.09
CA ILE A 55 -10.88 2.48 -8.07
C ILE A 55 -10.82 1.76 -9.43
N LEU A 56 -10.97 2.51 -10.54
CA LEU A 56 -10.89 1.93 -11.88
C LEU A 56 -9.48 1.40 -12.19
N LYS A 57 -8.42 2.10 -11.77
CA LYS A 57 -7.04 1.62 -11.92
C LYS A 57 -6.78 0.38 -11.07
N ALA A 58 -7.19 0.37 -9.81
CA ALA A 58 -7.09 -0.78 -8.92
C ALA A 58 -7.82 -2.00 -9.49
N LYS A 59 -9.03 -1.83 -10.01
CA LYS A 59 -9.80 -2.91 -10.67
C LYS A 59 -9.05 -3.49 -11.87
N LYS A 60 -8.45 -2.65 -12.72
CA LYS A 60 -7.64 -3.09 -13.86
C LYS A 60 -6.39 -3.85 -13.42
N ALA A 61 -5.67 -3.33 -12.41
CA ALA A 61 -4.49 -3.97 -11.85
C ALA A 61 -4.79 -5.35 -11.25
N ILE A 62 -5.86 -5.47 -10.46
CA ILE A 62 -6.29 -6.76 -9.88
C ILE A 62 -6.61 -7.76 -10.99
N ARG A 63 -7.37 -7.34 -12.01
CA ARG A 63 -7.70 -8.20 -13.15
C ARG A 63 -6.45 -8.67 -13.89
N LYS A 64 -5.52 -7.75 -14.22
CA LYS A 64 -4.26 -8.06 -14.88
C LYS A 64 -3.43 -9.08 -14.09
N ALA A 65 -3.35 -8.92 -12.77
CA ALA A 65 -2.64 -9.85 -11.90
C ALA A 65 -3.22 -11.27 -11.95
N PHE A 66 -4.55 -11.41 -11.91
CA PHE A 66 -5.21 -12.71 -12.04
C PHE A 66 -5.00 -13.33 -13.43
N GLU A 67 -5.17 -12.54 -14.50
CA GLU A 67 -4.96 -13.02 -15.87
C GLU A 67 -3.52 -13.52 -16.09
N ALA A 68 -2.52 -12.83 -15.54
CA ALA A 68 -1.12 -13.24 -15.62
C ALA A 68 -0.82 -14.50 -14.80
N ASN A 69 -1.41 -14.62 -13.61
CA ASN A 69 -1.27 -15.82 -12.78
C ASN A 69 -1.89 -17.05 -13.47
N MET A 70 -3.09 -16.91 -14.04
CA MET A 70 -3.76 -17.98 -14.79
C MET A 70 -2.98 -18.40 -16.06
N ALA A 71 -2.24 -17.47 -16.66
CA ALA A 71 -1.36 -17.73 -17.80
C ALA A 71 0.03 -18.24 -17.39
N CYS A 72 0.25 -18.59 -16.12
CA CYS A 72 1.53 -19.07 -15.58
C CYS A 72 2.71 -18.13 -15.83
N LYS A 73 2.47 -16.80 -15.92
CA LYS A 73 3.53 -15.81 -16.19
C LYS A 73 4.42 -15.51 -14.99
N GLY A 74 4.04 -15.93 -13.78
CA GLY A 74 4.75 -15.68 -12.53
C GLY A 74 3.84 -15.20 -11.40
N SER A 75 4.45 -14.86 -10.27
CA SER A 75 3.73 -14.32 -9.11
C SER A 75 3.40 -12.84 -9.29
N CYS A 76 2.25 -12.41 -8.79
CA CYS A 76 1.83 -11.01 -8.82
C CYS A 76 1.62 -10.47 -7.40
N LEU A 77 1.93 -9.20 -7.16
CA LEU A 77 1.60 -8.48 -5.92
C LEU A 77 0.86 -7.18 -6.24
N VAL A 78 -0.35 -7.04 -5.70
CA VAL A 78 -1.16 -5.82 -5.81
C VAL A 78 -1.37 -5.26 -4.41
N GLU A 79 -0.67 -4.18 -4.06
CA GLU A 79 -0.86 -3.46 -2.79
C GLU A 79 -1.92 -2.38 -2.96
N ILE A 80 -2.92 -2.34 -2.07
CA ILE A 80 -3.95 -1.30 -2.06
C ILE A 80 -3.75 -0.38 -0.84
N THR A 81 -3.28 0.84 -1.09
CA THR A 81 -3.23 1.89 -0.08
C THR A 81 -4.65 2.39 0.18
N SER A 82 -5.16 2.14 1.39
CA SER A 82 -6.54 2.43 1.77
C SER A 82 -6.63 2.98 3.19
N THR A 83 -7.74 3.67 3.47
CA THR A 83 -7.97 4.30 4.77
C THR A 83 -8.72 3.38 5.73
N CYS A 84 -8.32 3.39 7.00
CA CYS A 84 -9.13 2.86 8.11
C CYS A 84 -9.59 4.03 8.97
N ASN A 85 -10.66 4.71 8.56
CA ASN A 85 -11.17 5.93 9.20
C ASN A 85 -11.48 5.74 10.70
N SER A 86 -11.99 4.58 11.09
CA SER A 86 -12.21 4.21 12.50
C SER A 86 -10.88 4.12 13.27
N GLY A 87 -9.88 3.46 12.68
CA GLY A 87 -8.55 3.33 13.25
C GLY A 87 -7.81 4.66 13.41
N TRP A 88 -8.07 5.62 12.51
CA TRP A 88 -7.48 6.96 12.55
C TRP A 88 -8.34 7.99 13.31
N LYS A 89 -9.55 7.61 13.74
CA LYS A 89 -10.51 8.49 14.43
C LYS A 89 -10.84 9.75 13.61
N MET A 90 -10.99 9.59 12.30
CA MET A 90 -11.30 10.66 11.34
C MET A 90 -12.60 10.34 10.58
N SER A 91 -13.27 11.36 10.05
CA SER A 91 -14.35 11.10 9.08
C SER A 91 -13.78 10.49 7.79
N PRO A 92 -14.56 9.68 7.04
CA PRO A 92 -14.08 9.05 5.80
C PRO A 92 -13.43 10.04 4.82
N ALA A 93 -14.07 11.20 4.58
CA ALA A 93 -13.54 12.21 3.68
C ALA A 93 -12.22 12.82 4.17
N LYS A 94 -12.07 13.04 5.49
CA LYS A 94 -10.81 13.53 6.07
C LYS A 94 -9.71 12.48 6.01
N ALA A 95 -10.04 11.21 6.21
CA ALA A 95 -9.09 10.11 6.12
C ALA A 95 -8.50 10.01 4.71
N ASN A 96 -9.32 10.14 3.66
CA ASN A 96 -8.83 10.14 2.28
C ASN A 96 -7.83 11.28 2.03
N LYS A 97 -8.16 12.52 2.46
CA LYS A 97 -7.25 13.66 2.34
C LYS A 97 -5.93 13.43 3.07
N TRP A 98 -6.02 12.97 4.32
CA TRP A 98 -4.83 12.66 5.12
C TRP A 98 -3.94 11.60 4.47
N MET A 99 -4.54 10.55 3.90
CA MET A 99 -3.80 9.51 3.18
C MET A 99 -3.06 10.06 1.97
N VAL A 100 -3.69 10.92 1.17
CA VAL A 100 -3.06 11.57 0.02
C VAL A 100 -1.90 12.48 0.46
N GLU A 101 -2.07 13.21 1.57
CA GLU A 101 -1.06 14.14 2.09
C GLU A 101 0.12 13.45 2.78
N ASN A 102 -0.10 12.31 3.44
CA ASN A 102 0.89 11.69 4.35
C ASN A 102 1.36 10.31 3.88
N MET A 103 0.46 9.47 3.38
CA MET A 103 0.82 8.11 2.94
C MET A 103 1.34 8.09 1.51
N PHE A 104 0.72 8.79 0.56
CA PHE A 104 1.15 8.74 -0.85
C PHE A 104 2.59 9.23 -1.08
N PRO A 105 3.10 10.28 -0.39
CA PRO A 105 4.49 10.67 -0.53
C PRO A 105 5.48 9.57 -0.11
N PHE A 106 5.13 8.78 0.91
CA PHE A 106 5.97 7.69 1.39
C PHE A 106 5.77 6.39 0.59
N TYR A 107 4.53 6.14 0.18
CA TYR A 107 4.05 4.98 -0.59
C TYR A 107 3.51 5.44 -1.95
N PRO A 108 4.40 5.77 -2.91
CA PRO A 108 4.01 6.29 -4.21
C PRO A 108 3.21 5.24 -4.99
N GLN A 109 2.09 5.67 -5.58
CA GLN A 109 1.19 4.84 -6.36
C GLN A 109 1.75 4.59 -7.77
N GLY A 110 1.47 3.44 -8.36
CA GLY A 110 1.91 3.06 -9.70
C GLY A 110 2.40 1.62 -9.79
N ASP A 111 2.82 1.24 -10.99
CA ASP A 111 3.41 -0.06 -11.27
C ASP A 111 4.93 -0.01 -10.98
N LEU A 112 5.41 -0.94 -10.16
CA LEU A 112 6.82 -1.07 -9.79
C LEU A 112 7.54 -2.12 -10.64
N LYS A 113 6.81 -3.14 -11.08
CA LYS A 113 7.30 -4.17 -12.00
C LYS A 113 6.17 -4.60 -12.92
N ASP A 114 6.47 -4.67 -14.21
CA ASP A 114 5.55 -5.17 -15.22
C ASP A 114 6.33 -5.82 -16.36
N THR A 115 6.34 -7.15 -16.39
CA THR A 115 6.99 -7.95 -17.42
C THR A 115 5.98 -8.79 -18.22
N ILE A 116 4.67 -8.47 -18.09
CA ILE A 116 3.56 -9.22 -18.69
C ILE A 116 3.34 -8.87 -20.15
#